data_AF-A0A443L6B8-F1
#
_entry.id   AF-A0A443L6B8-F1
#
_cell.length_a   1.000
_cell.length_b   1.000
_cell.length_c   1.000
_cell.angle_alpha   90.00
_cell.angle_beta   90.00
_cell.angle_gamma   90.00
#
_symmetry.space_group_name_H-M   'P 1'
#
loop_
_entity.id
_entity.type
_entity.pdbx_description
1 polymer ?
#
loop_
_entity_poly.entity_id
_entity_poly.type
_entity_poly.pdbx_seq_one_letter_code
_entity_poly.pdbx_strand_id
1 'polypeptide(L)'
;MTLPTMTPPPAAPSRNNPDKFPAEADAMMAYFAPFVAGLNNLVSGLNTLSAQLLAAAAAADASASAASTSRTGASTAASTATSAAAAAAAARDATLAAYDNFDDRYLGAKSAAPAVDNDGAALMAGALYFDRTAEKMMLWTGSAWVAAYVSAEGLLTAASNLSDLASAATARTNLGLGILATKSPANYKLSDALWTGGTSTTQGMPTPAQVAAAVQALAPPGVGEGQTWQNVAASRSIGTAYQNTTGRPITVLVQGGNSGSGSLQISADGVSYLIVAEVGGSQYIQVSAVIPSGHYYKVIGTSINNARWCELR
;
A
#
# COMPACT_ATOMS: atom_id res chain seq x y z
N MET A 1 -96.24 -35.31 24.74
CA MET A 1 -97.29 -36.13 24.08
C MET A 1 -98.13 -36.76 25.19
N THR A 2 -99.46 -36.73 25.11
CA THR A 2 -100.34 -37.31 26.13
C THR A 2 -100.68 -38.76 25.75
N LEU A 3 -100.64 -39.68 26.72
CA LEU A 3 -101.05 -41.07 26.48
C LEU A 3 -102.55 -41.13 26.17
N PRO A 4 -103.00 -42.05 25.29
CA PRO A 4 -104.42 -42.23 25.03
C PRO A 4 -105.12 -42.72 26.30
N THR A 5 -106.31 -42.18 26.57
CA THR A 5 -107.15 -42.58 27.71
C THR A 5 -107.96 -43.83 27.36
N MET A 6 -108.11 -44.75 28.32
CA MET A 6 -108.97 -45.92 28.16
C MET A 6 -110.40 -45.61 28.64
N THR A 7 -111.39 -46.08 27.89
CA THR A 7 -112.79 -46.04 28.34
C THR A 7 -112.94 -46.92 29.59
N PRO A 8 -113.59 -46.48 30.67
CA PRO A 8 -113.83 -47.31 31.84
C PRO A 8 -114.75 -48.51 31.52
N PRO A 9 -114.62 -49.63 32.26
CA PRO A 9 -115.51 -50.77 32.09
C PRO A 9 -116.96 -50.42 32.48
N PRO A 10 -117.97 -51.04 31.85
CA PRO A 10 -119.37 -50.96 32.28
C PRO A 10 -119.57 -51.67 33.63
N ALA A 11 -120.76 -51.52 34.22
CA ALA A 11 -121.09 -52.17 35.49
C ALA A 11 -120.93 -53.70 35.38
N ALA A 12 -120.33 -54.31 36.41
CA ALA A 12 -120.10 -55.75 36.44
C ALA A 12 -121.42 -56.51 36.65
N PRO A 13 -121.71 -57.57 35.87
CA PRO A 13 -122.93 -58.35 36.01
C PRO A 13 -123.01 -59.02 37.38
N SER A 14 -124.09 -58.76 38.12
CA SER A 14 -124.26 -59.24 39.50
C SER A 14 -125.38 -60.26 39.65
N ARG A 15 -125.07 -61.39 40.29
CA ARG A 15 -126.09 -62.40 40.65
C ARG A 15 -127.09 -61.91 41.70
N ASN A 16 -126.79 -60.80 42.37
CA ASN A 16 -127.69 -60.17 43.34
C ASN A 16 -128.74 -59.27 42.68
N ASN A 17 -128.71 -59.09 41.34
CA ASN A 17 -129.69 -58.32 40.57
C ASN A 17 -130.06 -59.05 39.25
N PRO A 18 -130.87 -60.11 39.31
CA PRO A 18 -131.09 -61.03 38.19
C PRO A 18 -131.72 -60.37 36.97
N ASP A 19 -132.54 -59.32 37.15
CA ASP A 19 -133.22 -58.63 36.05
C ASP A 19 -132.27 -57.82 35.16
N LYS A 20 -131.12 -57.36 35.70
CA LYS A 20 -130.12 -56.58 34.95
C LYS A 20 -128.93 -57.40 34.46
N PHE A 21 -128.77 -58.63 34.95
CA PHE A 21 -127.61 -59.47 34.66
C PHE A 21 -127.35 -59.70 33.16
N PRO A 22 -128.34 -60.03 32.31
CA PRO A 22 -128.09 -60.23 30.88
C PRO A 22 -127.59 -58.98 30.17
N ALA A 23 -128.19 -57.81 30.47
CA ALA A 23 -127.80 -56.54 29.88
C ALA A 23 -126.39 -56.10 30.33
N GLU A 24 -126.05 -56.30 31.61
CA GLU A 24 -124.71 -56.04 32.14
C GLU A 24 -123.67 -57.02 31.57
N ALA A 25 -124.03 -58.28 31.34
CA ALA A 25 -123.17 -59.29 30.73
C ALA A 25 -122.89 -58.98 29.24
N ASP A 26 -123.90 -58.62 28.46
CA ASP A 26 -123.75 -58.22 27.06
C ASP A 26 -122.93 -56.94 26.93
N ALA A 27 -123.14 -55.96 27.81
CA ALA A 27 -122.34 -54.73 27.86
C ALA A 27 -120.87 -55.01 28.19
N MET A 28 -120.60 -55.90 29.15
CA MET A 28 -119.25 -56.33 29.50
C MET A 28 -118.58 -57.10 28.35
N MET A 29 -119.34 -57.97 27.67
CA MET A 29 -118.83 -58.68 26.50
C MET A 29 -118.51 -57.75 25.34
N ALA A 30 -119.37 -56.76 25.08
CA ALA A 30 -119.15 -55.73 24.07
C ALA A 30 -117.97 -54.80 24.42
N TYR A 31 -117.62 -54.64 25.70
CA TYR A 31 -116.51 -53.82 26.16
C TYR A 31 -115.11 -54.44 25.92
N PHE A 32 -114.98 -55.77 25.77
CA PHE A 32 -113.67 -56.39 25.56
C PHE A 32 -112.96 -55.94 24.27
N ALA A 33 -113.70 -55.79 23.17
CA ALA A 33 -113.13 -55.32 21.91
C ALA A 33 -112.54 -53.88 21.99
N PRO A 34 -113.28 -52.86 22.47
CA PRO A 34 -112.72 -51.52 22.67
C PRO A 34 -111.66 -51.49 23.77
N PHE A 35 -111.71 -52.37 24.78
CA PHE A 35 -110.65 -52.50 25.77
C PHE A 35 -109.32 -52.97 25.16
N VAL A 36 -109.35 -54.04 24.35
CA VAL A 36 -108.17 -54.54 23.63
C VAL A 36 -107.63 -53.50 22.65
N ALA A 37 -108.51 -52.80 21.93
CA ALA A 37 -108.11 -51.68 21.07
C ALA A 37 -107.44 -50.54 21.88
N GLY A 38 -107.97 -50.23 23.06
CA GLY A 38 -107.39 -49.27 23.99
C GLY A 38 -105.99 -49.68 24.47
N LEU A 39 -105.79 -50.96 24.81
CA LEU A 39 -104.48 -51.50 25.16
C LEU A 39 -103.48 -51.39 24.00
N ASN A 40 -103.89 -51.74 22.78
CA ASN A 40 -103.03 -51.61 21.59
C ASN A 40 -102.61 -50.16 21.34
N ASN A 41 -103.55 -49.21 21.48
CA ASN A 41 -103.27 -47.78 21.37
C ASN A 41 -102.32 -47.29 22.46
N LEU A 42 -102.50 -47.75 23.70
CA LEU A 42 -101.59 -47.43 24.80
C LEU A 42 -100.17 -47.93 24.53
N VAL A 43 -100.01 -49.19 24.11
CA VAL A 43 -98.71 -49.77 23.75
C VAL A 43 -98.05 -48.99 22.61
N SER A 44 -98.82 -48.63 21.57
CA SER A 44 -98.32 -47.80 20.47
C SER A 44 -97.85 -46.41 20.94
N GLY A 45 -98.62 -45.78 21.83
CA GLY A 45 -98.26 -44.50 22.45
C GLY A 45 -97.00 -44.60 23.31
N LEU A 46 -96.85 -45.67 24.10
CA LEU A 46 -95.66 -45.94 24.89
C LEU A 46 -94.42 -46.16 24.00
N ASN A 47 -94.56 -46.90 22.90
CA ASN A 47 -93.46 -47.11 21.95
C ASN A 47 -93.02 -45.79 21.30
N THR A 48 -93.98 -44.92 20.96
CA THR A 48 -93.68 -43.59 20.39
C THR A 48 -93.01 -42.70 21.43
N LEU A 49 -93.50 -42.68 22.68
CA LEU A 49 -92.88 -41.93 23.76
C LEU A 49 -91.44 -42.41 24.04
N SER A 50 -91.23 -43.72 24.03
CA SER A 50 -89.90 -44.33 24.18
C SER A 50 -88.94 -43.88 23.06
N ALA A 51 -89.40 -43.91 21.80
CA ALA A 51 -88.60 -43.43 20.67
C ALA A 51 -88.28 -41.93 20.76
N GLN A 52 -89.24 -41.10 21.20
CA GLN A 52 -89.02 -39.67 21.43
C GLN A 52 -88.01 -39.42 22.54
N LEU A 53 -88.08 -40.17 23.65
CA LEU A 53 -87.14 -40.06 24.76
C LEU A 53 -85.72 -40.43 24.32
N LEU A 54 -85.57 -41.50 23.53
CA LEU A 54 -84.28 -41.93 23.01
C LEU A 54 -83.68 -40.90 22.04
N ALA A 55 -84.52 -40.31 21.17
CA ALA A 55 -84.11 -39.24 20.27
C ALA A 55 -83.68 -37.97 21.03
N ALA A 56 -84.42 -37.60 22.10
CA ALA A 56 -84.08 -36.47 22.94
C ALA A 56 -82.75 -36.69 23.69
N ALA A 57 -82.49 -37.90 24.19
CA ALA A 57 -81.23 -38.26 24.81
C ALA A 57 -80.05 -38.15 23.82
N ALA A 58 -80.21 -38.69 22.62
CA ALA A 58 -79.18 -38.59 21.57
C ALA A 58 -78.89 -37.13 21.16
N ALA A 59 -79.93 -36.28 21.09
CA ALA A 59 -79.75 -34.86 20.80
C ALA A 59 -79.02 -34.11 21.93
N ALA A 60 -79.25 -34.49 23.19
CA ALA A 60 -78.54 -33.95 24.33
C ALA A 60 -77.04 -34.34 24.31
N ASP A 61 -76.73 -35.62 24.03
CA ASP A 61 -75.35 -36.10 23.91
C ASP A 61 -74.59 -35.42 22.76
N ALA A 62 -75.25 -35.23 21.61
CA ALA A 62 -74.69 -34.49 20.48
C ALA A 62 -74.40 -33.03 20.86
N SER A 63 -75.30 -32.39 21.59
CA SER A 63 -75.12 -31.01 22.08
C SER A 63 -73.97 -30.91 23.08
N ALA A 64 -73.84 -31.86 24.01
CA ALA A 64 -72.73 -31.92 24.96
C ALA A 64 -71.38 -32.11 24.23
N SER A 65 -71.35 -32.97 23.22
CA SER A 65 -70.16 -33.20 22.38
C SER A 65 -69.76 -31.93 21.63
N ALA A 66 -70.72 -31.23 21.00
CA ALA A 66 -70.49 -29.97 20.31
C ALA A 66 -69.95 -28.88 21.26
N ALA A 67 -70.50 -28.77 22.47
CA ALA A 67 -70.02 -27.84 23.49
C ALA A 67 -68.57 -28.15 23.91
N SER A 68 -68.22 -29.44 24.04
CA SER A 68 -66.86 -29.87 24.37
C SER A 68 -65.84 -29.49 23.28
N THR A 69 -66.21 -29.67 22.01
CA THR A 69 -65.39 -29.27 20.86
C THR A 69 -65.22 -27.76 20.80
N SER A 70 -66.30 -27.00 21.02
CA SER A 70 -66.26 -25.53 21.05
C SER A 70 -65.32 -25.01 22.15
N ARG A 71 -65.39 -25.59 23.36
CA ARG A 71 -64.47 -25.27 24.46
C ARG A 71 -63.01 -25.53 24.10
N THR A 72 -62.71 -26.68 23.48
CA THR A 72 -61.34 -27.00 23.03
C THR A 72 -60.88 -26.02 21.96
N GLY A 73 -61.73 -25.69 20.99
CA GLY A 73 -61.44 -24.68 19.96
C GLY A 73 -61.13 -23.31 20.55
N ALA A 74 -61.92 -22.86 21.53
CA ALA A 74 -61.68 -21.61 22.24
C ALA A 74 -60.35 -21.61 23.02
N SER A 75 -60.03 -22.72 23.70
CA SER A 75 -58.75 -22.87 24.42
C SER A 75 -57.56 -22.82 23.46
N THR A 76 -57.64 -23.48 22.31
CA THR A 76 -56.60 -23.43 21.28
C THR A 76 -56.44 -22.02 20.73
N ALA A 77 -57.55 -21.35 20.41
CA ALA A 77 -57.52 -19.98 19.92
C ALA A 77 -56.88 -19.01 20.92
N ALA A 78 -57.16 -19.17 22.23
CA ALA A 78 -56.54 -18.38 23.29
C ALA A 78 -55.02 -18.61 23.39
N SER A 79 -54.57 -19.87 23.31
CA SER A 79 -53.13 -20.20 23.26
C SER A 79 -52.46 -19.61 22.02
N THR A 80 -53.08 -19.73 20.84
CA THR A 80 -52.55 -19.14 19.61
C THR A 80 -52.44 -17.61 19.72
N ALA A 81 -53.44 -16.94 20.28
CA ALA A 81 -53.42 -15.49 20.49
C ALA A 81 -52.28 -15.08 21.44
N THR A 82 -52.05 -15.86 22.50
CA THR A 82 -50.94 -15.61 23.45
C THR A 82 -49.58 -15.77 22.79
N SER A 83 -49.39 -16.84 22.01
CA SER A 83 -48.14 -17.05 21.25
C SER A 83 -47.91 -15.96 20.19
N ALA A 84 -48.97 -15.51 19.51
CA ALA A 84 -48.87 -14.42 18.54
C ALA A 84 -48.48 -13.09 19.21
N ALA A 85 -49.04 -12.79 20.40
CA ALA A 85 -48.65 -11.60 21.17
C ALA A 85 -47.18 -11.66 21.62
N ALA A 86 -46.70 -12.83 22.08
CA ALA A 86 -45.31 -13.03 22.45
C ALA A 86 -44.36 -12.87 21.24
N ALA A 87 -44.72 -13.44 20.09
CA ALA A 87 -43.95 -13.29 18.86
C ALA A 87 -43.87 -11.83 18.40
N ALA A 88 -44.98 -11.08 18.50
CA ALA A 88 -45.01 -9.66 18.18
C ALA A 88 -44.12 -8.82 19.13
N ALA A 89 -44.14 -9.12 20.43
CA ALA A 89 -43.26 -8.46 21.41
C ALA A 89 -41.78 -8.74 21.10
N ALA A 90 -41.42 -10.00 20.83
CA ALA A 90 -40.07 -10.37 20.45
C ALA A 90 -39.60 -9.68 19.15
N ALA A 91 -40.48 -9.58 18.15
CA ALA A 91 -40.18 -8.87 16.91
C ALA A 91 -39.94 -7.37 17.13
N ARG A 92 -40.73 -6.73 18.00
CA ARG A 92 -40.52 -5.33 18.40
C ARG A 92 -39.16 -5.16 19.08
N ASP A 93 -38.85 -6.00 20.07
CA ASP A 93 -37.61 -5.88 20.85
C ASP A 93 -36.37 -6.12 19.97
N ALA A 94 -36.44 -7.08 19.03
CA ALA A 94 -35.41 -7.30 18.03
C ALA A 94 -35.22 -6.10 17.09
N THR A 95 -36.32 -5.43 16.71
CA THR A 95 -36.27 -4.23 15.87
C THR A 95 -35.65 -3.05 16.62
N LEU A 96 -36.01 -2.86 17.90
CA LEU A 96 -35.41 -1.83 18.75
C LEU A 96 -33.91 -2.07 18.92
N ALA A 97 -33.49 -3.30 19.22
CA ALA A 97 -32.08 -3.64 19.33
C ALA A 97 -31.30 -3.46 18.01
N ALA A 98 -31.93 -3.75 16.86
CA ALA A 98 -31.33 -3.51 15.56
C ALA A 98 -31.17 -2.01 15.25
N TYR A 99 -32.16 -1.19 15.65
CA TYR A 99 -32.10 0.26 15.50
C TYR A 99 -31.03 0.87 16.40
N ASP A 100 -31.00 0.49 17.68
CA ASP A 100 -30.00 0.86 18.67
C ASP A 100 -28.58 0.55 18.19
N ASN A 101 -28.34 -0.68 17.73
CA ASN A 101 -27.03 -1.07 17.20
C ASN A 101 -26.63 -0.29 15.93
N PHE A 102 -27.62 0.07 15.09
CA PHE A 102 -27.35 0.88 13.92
C PHE A 102 -27.02 2.33 14.32
N ASP A 103 -27.74 2.89 15.28
CA ASP A 103 -27.54 4.26 15.77
C ASP A 103 -26.16 4.42 16.44
N ASP A 104 -25.73 3.44 17.23
CA ASP A 104 -24.39 3.38 17.82
C ASP A 104 -23.26 3.28 16.77
N ARG A 105 -23.53 2.55 15.67
CA ARG A 105 -22.57 2.38 14.58
C ARG A 105 -22.56 3.56 13.62
N TYR A 106 -23.68 4.25 13.43
CA TYR A 106 -23.80 5.37 12.51
C TYR A 106 -24.38 6.59 13.22
N LEU A 107 -23.47 7.43 13.72
CA LEU A 107 -23.79 8.63 14.49
C LEU A 107 -24.39 9.75 13.63
N GLY A 108 -24.51 9.54 12.31
CA GLY A 108 -25.01 10.52 11.36
C GLY A 108 -24.00 11.61 11.01
N ALA A 109 -24.50 12.74 10.54
CA ALA A 109 -23.66 13.87 10.15
C ALA A 109 -23.44 14.83 11.32
N LYS A 110 -22.20 15.26 11.55
CA LYS A 110 -21.77 16.15 12.65
C LYS A 110 -20.76 17.18 12.11
N SER A 111 -20.64 18.34 12.75
CA SER A 111 -19.69 19.40 12.36
C SER A 111 -18.32 19.27 13.06
N ALA A 112 -18.23 18.39 14.06
CA ALA A 112 -17.01 18.07 14.80
C ALA A 112 -17.05 16.59 15.23
N ALA A 113 -15.88 16.03 15.54
CA ALA A 113 -15.73 14.66 16.00
C ALA A 113 -16.50 14.41 17.33
N PRO A 114 -17.45 13.46 17.37
CA PRO A 114 -18.10 13.08 18.61
C PRO A 114 -17.13 12.41 19.58
N ALA A 115 -17.38 12.58 20.89
CA ALA A 115 -16.68 11.88 21.96
C ALA A 115 -17.49 10.71 22.53
N VAL A 116 -18.81 10.72 22.30
CA VAL A 116 -19.81 9.73 22.73
C VAL A 116 -20.72 9.43 21.55
N ASP A 117 -21.43 8.30 21.62
CA ASP A 117 -22.49 7.96 20.67
C ASP A 117 -23.72 8.87 20.84
N ASN A 118 -24.81 8.55 20.14
CA ASN A 118 -26.03 9.35 20.15
C ASN A 118 -26.85 9.22 21.45
N ASP A 119 -26.62 8.18 22.24
CA ASP A 119 -27.24 7.97 23.57
C ASP A 119 -26.35 8.47 24.72
N GLY A 120 -25.14 8.93 24.40
CA GLY A 120 -24.18 9.47 25.36
C GLY A 120 -23.27 8.43 25.99
N ALA A 121 -23.23 7.20 25.47
CA ALA A 121 -22.31 6.16 25.86
C ALA A 121 -20.98 6.24 25.08
N ALA A 122 -20.02 5.39 25.45
CA ALA A 122 -18.68 5.42 24.88
C ALA A 122 -18.66 4.84 23.46
N LEU A 123 -17.96 5.53 22.54
CA LEU A 123 -17.86 5.12 21.15
C LEU A 123 -17.31 3.70 20.97
N MET A 124 -18.03 2.87 20.23
CA MET A 124 -17.57 1.55 19.82
C MET A 124 -16.58 1.65 18.65
N ALA A 125 -15.51 0.85 18.67
CA ALA A 125 -14.64 0.73 17.51
C ALA A 125 -15.44 0.29 16.29
N GLY A 126 -15.28 0.99 15.17
CA GLY A 126 -16.08 0.83 13.97
C GLY A 126 -17.26 1.79 13.84
N ALA A 127 -17.54 2.64 14.83
CA ALA A 127 -18.51 3.72 14.70
C ALA A 127 -18.15 4.66 13.54
N LEU A 128 -19.16 5.20 12.88
CA LEU A 128 -19.07 6.04 11.69
C LEU A 128 -19.82 7.35 11.93
N TYR A 129 -19.25 8.46 11.45
CA TYR A 129 -19.98 9.72 11.31
C TYR A 129 -19.55 10.46 10.04
N PHE A 130 -20.44 11.25 9.46
CA PHE A 130 -20.10 12.13 8.36
C PHE A 130 -19.70 13.52 8.88
N ASP A 131 -18.46 13.91 8.65
CA ASP A 131 -17.94 15.24 8.99
C ASP A 131 -18.44 16.25 7.94
N ARG A 132 -19.33 17.16 8.34
CA ARG A 132 -19.86 18.21 7.45
C ARG A 132 -18.85 19.31 7.13
N THR A 133 -17.83 19.48 7.96
CA THR A 133 -16.81 20.52 7.76
C THR A 133 -15.77 20.06 6.75
N ALA A 134 -15.34 18.81 6.86
CA ALA A 134 -14.37 18.21 5.93
C ALA A 134 -15.01 17.37 4.81
N GLU A 135 -16.34 17.31 4.76
CA GLU A 135 -17.17 16.61 3.77
C GLU A 135 -16.76 15.13 3.55
N LYS A 136 -16.51 14.41 4.64
CA LYS A 136 -15.95 13.05 4.59
C LYS A 136 -16.53 12.11 5.63
N MET A 137 -16.62 10.83 5.28
CA MET A 137 -16.98 9.77 6.24
C MET A 137 -15.79 9.44 7.14
N MET A 138 -16.02 9.41 8.44
CA MET A 138 -15.03 9.15 9.47
C MET A 138 -15.35 7.85 10.20
N LEU A 139 -14.33 7.10 10.59
CA LEU A 139 -14.36 5.82 11.31
C LEU A 139 -13.63 5.94 12.64
N TRP A 140 -14.23 5.49 13.74
CA TRP A 140 -13.58 5.42 15.05
C TRP A 140 -12.78 4.13 15.17
N THR A 141 -11.48 4.21 15.40
CA THR A 141 -10.62 3.02 15.55
C THR A 141 -10.66 2.40 16.95
N GLY A 142 -11.36 3.03 17.90
CA GLY A 142 -11.26 2.76 19.34
C GLY A 142 -10.43 3.80 20.10
N SER A 143 -9.63 4.61 19.39
CA SER A 143 -8.79 5.66 19.99
C SER A 143 -8.71 6.96 19.20
N ALA A 144 -8.96 6.92 17.89
CA ALA A 144 -8.95 8.10 17.04
C ALA A 144 -9.97 7.99 15.90
N TRP A 145 -10.40 9.14 15.40
CA TRP A 145 -11.19 9.23 14.17
C TRP A 145 -10.28 9.28 12.96
N VAL A 146 -10.49 8.37 12.01
CA VAL A 146 -9.77 8.30 10.73
C VAL A 146 -10.74 8.40 9.56
N ALA A 147 -10.28 8.74 8.36
CA ALA A 147 -11.15 8.69 7.18
C ALA A 147 -11.55 7.23 6.89
N ALA A 148 -12.83 6.98 6.61
CA ALA A 148 -13.36 5.64 6.31
C ALA A 148 -13.03 5.16 4.88
N TYR A 149 -12.13 5.87 4.19
CA TYR A 149 -11.64 5.58 2.85
C TYR A 149 -10.18 6.01 2.75
N VAL A 150 -9.47 5.45 1.77
CA VAL A 150 -8.14 5.92 1.41
C VAL A 150 -8.29 7.17 0.56
N SER A 151 -7.79 8.32 1.03
CA SER A 151 -7.75 9.53 0.19
C SER A 151 -6.79 9.31 -0.98
N ALA A 152 -7.23 9.62 -2.19
CA ALA A 152 -6.33 9.73 -3.34
C ALA A 152 -5.38 10.94 -3.21
N GLU A 153 -5.67 11.85 -2.29
CA GLU A 153 -4.85 13.00 -1.96
C GLU A 153 -3.47 12.53 -1.46
N GLY A 154 -2.43 12.83 -2.24
CA GLY A 154 -1.05 12.39 -1.98
C GLY A 154 -0.68 11.01 -2.54
N LEU A 155 -1.61 10.28 -3.16
CA LEU A 155 -1.29 9.00 -3.80
C LEU A 155 -0.70 9.24 -5.19
N LEU A 156 0.50 8.71 -5.42
CA LEU A 156 1.11 8.69 -6.75
C LEU A 156 0.58 7.51 -7.55
N THR A 157 -0.18 7.80 -8.60
CA THR A 157 -0.69 6.77 -9.51
C THR A 157 0.36 6.52 -10.60
N ALA A 158 0.86 5.29 -10.70
CA ALA A 158 1.92 4.93 -11.65
C ALA A 158 1.61 5.31 -13.10
N ALA A 159 0.33 5.28 -13.49
CA ALA A 159 -0.15 5.65 -14.82
C ALA A 159 0.00 7.16 -15.12
N SER A 160 0.02 8.02 -14.10
CA SER A 160 -0.01 9.47 -14.28
C SER A 160 1.35 10.08 -14.59
N ASN A 161 2.44 9.29 -14.63
CA ASN A 161 3.78 9.76 -14.99
C ASN A 161 4.17 11.09 -14.30
N LEU A 162 3.92 11.19 -12.99
CA LEU A 162 4.19 12.36 -12.14
C LEU A 162 3.31 13.60 -12.42
N SER A 163 2.26 13.51 -13.25
CA SER A 163 1.30 14.61 -13.49
C SER A 163 0.35 14.88 -12.30
N ASP A 164 0.30 13.95 -11.36
CA ASP A 164 -0.36 14.04 -10.07
C ASP A 164 0.42 14.86 -9.03
N LEU A 165 1.70 15.15 -9.27
CA LEU A 165 2.44 16.11 -8.44
C LEU A 165 2.19 17.53 -8.92
N ALA A 166 2.09 18.48 -7.97
CA ALA A 166 2.00 19.91 -8.27
C ALA A 166 3.10 20.40 -9.24
N SER A 167 4.28 19.76 -9.21
CA SER A 167 5.32 19.99 -10.20
C SER A 167 6.26 18.78 -10.30
N ALA A 168 6.20 18.06 -11.41
CA ALA A 168 7.15 16.99 -11.72
C ALA A 168 8.61 17.51 -11.73
N ALA A 169 8.84 18.77 -12.09
CA ALA A 169 10.17 19.39 -12.05
C ALA A 169 10.69 19.55 -10.61
N THR A 170 9.85 20.04 -9.69
CA THR A 170 10.20 20.19 -8.27
C THR A 170 10.50 18.83 -7.63
N ALA A 171 9.71 17.80 -7.96
CA ALA A 171 9.93 16.45 -7.47
C ALA A 171 11.30 15.87 -7.90
N ARG A 172 11.67 16.07 -9.17
CA ARG A 172 13.00 15.66 -9.69
C ARG A 172 14.13 16.43 -9.03
N THR A 173 13.91 17.70 -8.67
CA THR A 173 14.86 18.51 -7.90
C THR A 173 15.03 17.97 -6.47
N ASN A 174 13.94 17.61 -5.77
CA ASN A 174 14.02 17.08 -4.40
C ASN A 174 14.77 15.74 -4.30
N LEU A 175 14.75 14.93 -5.36
CA LEU A 175 15.54 13.69 -5.46
C LEU A 175 17.01 13.94 -5.82
N GLY A 176 17.42 15.20 -6.02
CA GLY A 176 18.77 15.57 -6.43
C GLY A 176 19.12 15.22 -7.88
N LEU A 177 18.12 14.85 -8.69
CA LEU A 177 18.35 14.41 -10.07
C LEU A 177 18.52 15.60 -11.04
N GLY A 178 17.95 16.77 -10.72
CA GLY A 178 18.11 18.00 -11.51
C GLY A 178 17.83 17.80 -13.01
N ILE A 179 18.76 18.26 -13.87
CA ILE A 179 18.63 18.14 -15.33
C ILE A 179 18.82 16.70 -15.85
N LEU A 180 19.40 15.81 -15.04
CA LEU A 180 19.64 14.42 -15.44
C LEU A 180 18.33 13.66 -15.62
N ALA A 181 17.29 14.04 -14.86
CA ALA A 181 16.00 13.38 -14.87
C ALA A 181 15.20 13.56 -16.18
N THR A 182 15.66 14.42 -17.10
CA THR A 182 15.02 14.67 -18.40
C THR A 182 15.93 14.35 -19.60
N LYS A 183 17.16 13.85 -19.37
CA LYS A 183 18.07 13.49 -20.46
C LYS A 183 18.00 11.99 -20.77
N SER A 184 18.01 11.67 -22.06
CA SER A 184 18.18 10.28 -22.52
C SER A 184 19.56 9.76 -22.11
N PRO A 185 19.70 8.48 -21.71
CA PRO A 185 20.98 7.90 -21.35
C PRO A 185 22.08 7.99 -22.41
N ALA A 186 21.70 8.08 -23.69
CA ALA A 186 22.64 8.26 -24.79
C ALA A 186 23.23 9.69 -24.88
N ASN A 187 22.68 10.65 -24.13
CA ASN A 187 23.06 12.06 -24.15
C ASN A 187 23.72 12.53 -22.85
N TYR A 188 24.18 11.61 -21.98
CA TYR A 188 25.00 11.96 -20.83
C TYR A 188 26.38 12.44 -21.31
N LYS A 189 26.55 13.75 -21.48
CA LYS A 189 27.88 14.32 -21.64
C LYS A 189 28.43 14.67 -20.26
N LEU A 190 29.74 14.51 -20.06
CA LEU A 190 30.41 14.88 -18.81
C LEU A 190 30.17 16.36 -18.45
N SER A 191 29.95 17.22 -19.45
CA SER A 191 29.58 18.63 -19.29
C SER A 191 28.18 18.87 -18.70
N ASP A 192 27.31 17.86 -18.69
CA ASP A 192 25.94 17.94 -18.15
C ASP A 192 25.87 17.51 -16.67
N ALA A 193 26.91 16.85 -16.16
CA ALA A 193 27.04 16.59 -14.75
C ALA A 193 27.40 17.90 -14.05
N LEU A 194 26.48 18.37 -13.21
CA LEU A 194 26.55 19.54 -12.36
C LEU A 194 27.92 19.70 -11.67
N TRP A 195 28.83 20.49 -12.26
CA TRP A 195 29.97 21.10 -11.57
C TRP A 195 29.93 22.61 -11.83
N THR A 196 28.89 23.28 -11.36
CA THR A 196 28.84 24.75 -11.38
C THR A 196 28.33 25.36 -10.08
N GLY A 197 28.09 24.56 -9.03
CA GLY A 197 27.63 25.10 -7.74
C GLY A 197 27.94 24.27 -6.49
N GLY A 198 28.78 23.23 -6.56
CA GLY A 198 29.11 22.39 -5.41
C GLY A 198 30.49 22.71 -4.84
N THR A 199 30.62 22.81 -3.51
CA THR A 199 31.88 22.96 -2.76
C THR A 199 32.74 21.69 -2.74
N SER A 200 32.57 20.78 -3.70
CA SER A 200 33.30 19.52 -3.76
C SER A 200 34.75 19.80 -4.14
N THR A 201 35.68 19.53 -3.23
CA THR A 201 37.13 19.69 -3.44
C THR A 201 37.80 18.42 -3.96
N THR A 202 37.05 17.34 -4.19
CA THR A 202 37.60 16.05 -4.63
C THR A 202 37.52 15.96 -6.15
N GLN A 203 38.64 16.27 -6.80
CA GLN A 203 38.79 16.37 -8.25
C GLN A 203 38.67 14.99 -8.90
N GLY A 204 37.59 14.75 -9.64
CA GLY A 204 37.29 13.46 -10.28
C GLY A 204 38.19 13.09 -11.45
N MET A 205 38.84 14.06 -12.12
CA MET A 205 39.93 13.83 -13.09
C MET A 205 40.63 15.15 -13.45
N PRO A 206 41.95 15.16 -13.72
CA PRO A 206 42.66 16.32 -14.24
C PRO A 206 42.18 16.69 -15.65
N THR A 207 42.10 17.97 -15.96
CA THR A 207 41.82 18.49 -17.32
C THR A 207 42.95 18.07 -18.29
N PRO A 208 42.69 18.02 -19.62
CA PRO A 208 43.74 17.80 -20.61
C PRO A 208 44.92 18.77 -20.48
N ALA A 209 44.68 20.02 -20.07
CA ALA A 209 45.72 21.01 -19.81
C ALA A 209 46.58 20.64 -18.57
N GLN A 210 45.97 20.13 -17.51
CA GLN A 210 46.69 19.66 -16.31
C GLN A 210 47.49 18.39 -16.60
N VAL A 211 46.97 17.48 -17.44
CA VAL A 211 47.72 16.31 -17.91
C VAL A 211 48.90 16.75 -18.77
N ALA A 212 48.70 17.67 -19.72
CA ALA A 212 49.78 18.19 -20.56
C ALA A 212 50.88 18.88 -19.73
N ALA A 213 50.50 19.68 -18.73
CA ALA A 213 51.44 20.33 -17.81
C ALA A 213 52.21 19.30 -16.96
N ALA A 214 51.55 18.26 -16.47
CA ALA A 214 52.20 17.20 -15.68
C ALA A 214 53.18 16.37 -16.53
N VAL A 215 52.83 16.08 -17.79
CA VAL A 215 53.73 15.38 -18.73
C VAL A 215 54.94 16.25 -19.08
N GLN A 216 54.74 17.56 -19.32
CA GLN A 216 55.84 18.49 -19.57
C GLN A 216 56.77 18.65 -18.37
N ALA A 217 56.24 18.63 -17.14
CA ALA A 217 57.07 18.68 -15.93
C ALA A 217 57.98 17.44 -15.75
N LEU A 218 57.62 16.30 -16.35
CA LEU A 218 58.38 15.05 -16.27
C LEU A 218 59.44 14.90 -17.38
N ALA A 219 59.42 15.73 -18.42
CA ALA A 219 60.42 15.72 -19.49
C ALA A 219 61.35 16.94 -19.35
N PRO A 220 62.60 16.77 -18.86
CA PRO A 220 63.56 17.87 -18.82
C PRO A 220 63.76 18.46 -20.23
N PRO A 221 63.84 19.80 -20.36
CA PRO A 221 64.05 20.45 -21.66
C PRO A 221 65.31 19.91 -22.35
N GLY A 222 65.19 19.62 -23.65
CA GLY A 222 66.31 19.10 -24.46
C GLY A 222 67.39 20.15 -24.70
N VAL A 223 68.60 19.71 -25.09
CA VAL A 223 69.65 20.66 -25.52
C VAL A 223 69.15 21.47 -26.73
N GLY A 224 69.30 22.79 -26.69
CA GLY A 224 68.82 23.72 -27.72
C GLY A 224 67.40 24.27 -27.54
N GLU A 225 66.59 23.75 -26.62
CA GLU A 225 65.25 24.28 -26.37
C GLU A 225 65.33 25.58 -25.56
N GLY A 226 65.15 26.74 -26.21
CA GLY A 226 65.24 28.06 -25.57
C GLY A 226 66.67 28.50 -25.22
N GLN A 227 67.69 27.84 -25.78
CA GLN A 227 69.10 28.21 -25.65
C GLN A 227 69.59 29.02 -26.86
N THR A 228 70.63 29.83 -26.69
CA THR A 228 71.23 30.63 -27.78
C THR A 228 72.74 30.43 -27.86
N TRP A 229 73.30 30.47 -29.07
CA TRP A 229 74.75 30.41 -29.26
C TRP A 229 75.40 31.74 -28.88
N GLN A 230 76.38 31.68 -27.98
CA GLN A 230 77.13 32.84 -27.51
C GLN A 230 78.61 32.61 -27.73
N ASN A 231 79.31 33.59 -28.33
CA ASN A 231 80.78 33.58 -28.39
C ASN A 231 81.34 34.12 -27.07
N VAL A 232 81.95 33.24 -26.29
CA VAL A 232 82.47 33.53 -24.95
C VAL A 232 84.01 33.51 -24.91
N ALA A 233 84.67 33.56 -26.07
CA ALA A 233 86.13 33.55 -26.18
C ALA A 233 86.81 34.54 -25.21
N ALA A 234 86.33 35.78 -25.11
CA ALA A 234 86.92 36.79 -24.22
C ALA A 234 86.85 36.43 -22.71
N SER A 235 85.96 35.53 -22.31
CA SER A 235 85.73 35.12 -20.90
C SER A 235 86.22 33.71 -20.58
N ARG A 236 86.91 33.08 -21.52
CA ARG A 236 87.44 31.72 -21.40
C ARG A 236 88.95 31.72 -21.60
N SER A 237 89.60 30.61 -21.25
CA SER A 237 91.03 30.41 -21.44
C SER A 237 91.31 28.91 -21.50
N ILE A 238 92.24 28.53 -22.39
CA ILE A 238 92.69 27.15 -22.54
C ILE A 238 93.36 26.70 -21.22
N GLY A 239 93.13 25.45 -20.82
CA GLY A 239 93.65 24.87 -19.58
C GLY A 239 92.86 25.24 -18.32
N THR A 240 91.94 26.22 -18.39
CA THR A 240 91.09 26.62 -17.25
C THR A 240 89.80 25.81 -17.23
N ALA A 241 89.38 25.36 -16.04
CA ALA A 241 88.12 24.68 -15.83
C ALA A 241 86.98 25.64 -15.55
N TYR A 242 85.83 25.38 -16.18
CA TYR A 242 84.59 26.15 -16.01
C TYR A 242 83.45 25.19 -15.66
N GLN A 243 82.50 25.64 -14.84
CA GLN A 243 81.31 24.86 -14.49
C GLN A 243 80.11 25.30 -15.34
N ASN A 244 79.34 24.33 -15.81
CA ASN A 244 78.04 24.62 -16.40
C ASN A 244 77.00 24.90 -15.30
N THR A 245 76.75 26.17 -15.00
CA THR A 245 75.82 26.60 -13.94
C THR A 245 74.44 27.02 -14.45
N THR A 246 74.08 26.76 -15.72
CA THR A 246 72.83 27.27 -16.33
C THR A 246 71.57 26.53 -15.89
N GLY A 247 71.69 25.46 -15.10
CA GLY A 247 70.56 24.60 -14.78
C GLY A 247 70.13 23.67 -15.93
N ARG A 248 70.83 23.70 -17.08
CA ARG A 248 70.54 22.90 -18.29
C ARG A 248 71.82 22.41 -18.95
N PRO A 249 71.80 21.30 -19.71
CA PRO A 249 72.94 20.93 -20.55
C PRO A 249 73.28 22.06 -21.53
N ILE A 250 74.57 22.30 -21.78
CA ILE A 250 75.04 23.28 -22.77
C ILE A 250 75.89 22.56 -23.82
N THR A 251 75.97 23.07 -25.03
CA THR A 251 76.95 22.58 -26.01
C THR A 251 78.13 23.53 -26.05
N VAL A 252 79.33 23.03 -25.82
CA VAL A 252 80.58 23.79 -25.93
C VAL A 252 81.24 23.40 -27.24
N LEU A 253 81.61 24.39 -28.03
CA LEU A 253 82.41 24.23 -29.24
C LEU A 253 83.62 25.15 -29.17
N VAL A 254 84.81 24.57 -29.33
CA VAL A 254 86.05 25.34 -29.38
C VAL A 254 86.84 24.94 -30.62
N GLN A 255 87.12 25.93 -31.46
CA GLN A 255 87.92 25.75 -32.67
C GLN A 255 89.36 26.23 -32.43
N GLY A 256 90.32 25.41 -32.82
CA GLY A 256 91.74 25.70 -32.80
C GLY A 256 92.31 26.22 -34.11
N GLY A 257 93.63 26.40 -34.13
CA GLY A 257 94.39 26.87 -35.29
C GLY A 257 94.65 25.78 -36.35
N ASN A 258 95.58 26.07 -37.27
CA ASN A 258 95.76 25.29 -38.49
C ASN A 258 96.46 23.94 -38.31
N SER A 259 97.16 23.66 -37.20
CA SER A 259 97.80 22.35 -36.97
C SER A 259 98.03 22.09 -35.47
N GLY A 260 97.66 20.90 -34.98
CA GLY A 260 98.06 20.39 -33.66
C GLY A 260 97.03 19.51 -32.98
N SER A 261 97.09 19.42 -31.64
CA SER A 261 96.22 18.57 -30.84
C SER A 261 95.51 19.32 -29.71
N GLY A 262 94.38 18.76 -29.28
CA GLY A 262 93.72 19.15 -28.06
C GLY A 262 92.54 18.27 -27.70
N SER A 263 92.03 18.44 -26.50
CA SER A 263 90.91 17.68 -25.96
C SER A 263 89.95 18.60 -25.22
N LEU A 264 88.66 18.25 -25.29
CA LEU A 264 87.66 18.75 -24.37
C LEU A 264 87.44 17.68 -23.31
N GLN A 265 87.60 18.10 -22.06
CA GLN A 265 87.49 17.22 -20.91
C GLN A 265 86.31 17.65 -20.04
N ILE A 266 85.58 16.69 -19.48
CA ILE A 266 84.45 16.90 -18.58
C ILE A 266 84.72 16.22 -17.25
N SER A 267 84.24 16.83 -16.16
CA SER A 267 84.33 16.31 -14.81
C SER A 267 83.04 16.59 -14.07
N ALA A 268 82.53 15.60 -13.32
CA ALA A 268 81.36 15.79 -12.46
C ALA A 268 81.73 16.46 -11.12
N ASP A 269 82.96 16.24 -10.63
CA ASP A 269 83.43 16.65 -9.30
C ASP A 269 84.39 17.86 -9.33
N GLY A 270 84.85 18.27 -10.51
CA GLY A 270 85.85 19.32 -10.70
C GLY A 270 87.30 18.86 -10.45
N VAL A 271 87.51 17.57 -10.18
CA VAL A 271 88.81 16.99 -9.81
C VAL A 271 89.23 15.94 -10.85
N SER A 272 88.35 15.00 -11.16
CA SER A 272 88.60 13.89 -12.09
C SER A 272 88.05 14.21 -13.46
N TYR A 273 88.93 14.34 -14.47
CA TYR A 273 88.54 14.74 -15.83
C TYR A 273 88.59 13.58 -16.81
N LEU A 274 87.49 13.37 -17.53
CA LEU A 274 87.35 12.46 -18.65
C LEU A 274 87.53 13.23 -19.96
N ILE A 275 88.36 12.71 -20.87
CA ILE A 275 88.42 13.21 -22.25
C ILE A 275 87.18 12.72 -22.98
N VAL A 276 86.30 13.64 -23.39
CA VAL A 276 85.05 13.31 -24.11
C VAL A 276 85.12 13.64 -25.59
N ALA A 277 86.07 14.50 -25.98
CA ALA A 277 86.41 14.76 -27.36
C ALA A 277 87.92 15.02 -27.44
N GLU A 278 88.56 14.48 -28.47
CA GLU A 278 89.97 14.69 -28.75
C GLU A 278 90.14 14.95 -30.25
N VAL A 279 91.11 15.80 -30.59
CA VAL A 279 91.45 16.12 -31.97
C VAL A 279 92.97 16.14 -32.13
N GLY A 280 93.44 15.60 -33.24
CA GLY A 280 94.84 15.67 -33.67
C GLY A 280 94.90 15.64 -35.20
N GLY A 281 95.49 16.66 -35.83
CA GLY A 281 95.58 16.71 -37.29
C GLY A 281 96.02 18.06 -37.86
N SER A 282 95.86 18.17 -39.18
CA SER A 282 96.21 19.35 -39.98
C SER A 282 94.97 19.96 -40.64
N GLN A 283 94.81 21.27 -40.46
CA GLN A 283 93.74 22.20 -40.84
C GLN A 283 92.46 22.16 -39.99
N TYR A 284 92.12 23.32 -39.39
CA TYR A 284 90.89 23.64 -38.63
C TYR A 284 90.43 22.57 -37.63
N ILE A 285 91.23 22.35 -36.58
CA ILE A 285 90.86 21.42 -35.51
C ILE A 285 89.72 22.00 -34.65
N GLN A 286 88.77 21.16 -34.22
CA GLN A 286 87.69 21.55 -33.34
C GLN A 286 87.39 20.45 -32.34
N VAL A 287 86.95 20.86 -31.14
CA VAL A 287 86.36 19.96 -30.15
C VAL A 287 84.98 20.48 -29.78
N SER A 288 84.04 19.55 -29.62
CA SER A 288 82.68 19.87 -29.21
C SER A 288 82.13 18.78 -28.30
N ALA A 289 81.38 19.18 -27.28
CA ALA A 289 80.67 18.26 -26.40
C ALA A 289 79.47 18.92 -25.75
N VAL A 290 78.50 18.10 -25.35
CA VAL A 290 77.44 18.51 -24.43
C VAL A 290 77.98 18.42 -23.00
N ILE A 291 77.89 19.51 -22.26
CA ILE A 291 78.26 19.59 -20.85
C ILE A 291 76.97 19.54 -20.02
N PRO A 292 76.74 18.48 -19.23
CA PRO A 292 75.56 18.43 -18.37
C PRO A 292 75.56 19.60 -17.36
N SER A 293 74.37 19.94 -16.85
CA SER A 293 74.26 20.94 -15.78
C SER A 293 75.07 20.50 -14.56
N GLY A 294 75.73 21.45 -13.89
CA GLY A 294 76.58 21.24 -12.72
C GLY A 294 77.96 20.65 -13.01
N HIS A 295 78.23 20.17 -14.23
CA HIS A 295 79.52 19.56 -14.56
C HIS A 295 80.57 20.62 -14.93
N TYR A 296 81.83 20.30 -14.67
CA TYR A 296 82.99 21.07 -15.06
C TYR A 296 83.50 20.62 -16.42
N TYR A 297 84.04 21.55 -17.20
CA TYR A 297 84.70 21.28 -18.46
C TYR A 297 85.92 22.17 -18.62
N LYS A 298 86.90 21.66 -19.35
CA LYS A 298 88.08 22.42 -19.78
C LYS A 298 88.52 21.95 -21.14
N VAL A 299 89.10 22.86 -21.90
CA VAL A 299 89.75 22.55 -23.17
C VAL A 299 91.25 22.66 -22.98
N ILE A 300 91.99 21.62 -23.34
CA ILE A 300 93.45 21.56 -23.24
C ILE A 300 94.02 21.32 -24.62
N GLY A 301 95.05 22.05 -25.01
CA GLY A 301 95.76 21.82 -26.26
C GLY A 301 96.84 22.87 -26.49
N THR A 302 97.89 22.51 -27.21
CA THR A 302 98.97 23.44 -27.58
C THR A 302 98.62 24.27 -28.81
N SER A 303 97.67 23.79 -29.63
CA SER A 303 97.24 24.46 -30.87
C SER A 303 95.74 24.73 -30.96
N ILE A 304 94.95 24.30 -29.97
CA ILE A 304 93.60 24.85 -29.78
C ILE A 304 93.78 26.23 -29.14
N ASN A 305 93.51 27.28 -29.91
CA ASN A 305 93.50 28.64 -29.41
C ASN A 305 92.07 29.02 -28.98
N ASN A 306 91.96 29.97 -28.07
CA ASN A 306 90.67 30.46 -27.60
C ASN A 306 90.07 31.50 -28.57
N ALA A 307 90.37 31.42 -29.87
CA ALA A 307 89.93 32.42 -30.85
C ALA A 307 88.42 32.32 -31.14
N ARG A 308 87.86 31.11 -31.03
CA ARG A 308 86.44 30.82 -31.25
C ARG A 308 85.97 29.79 -30.22
N TRP A 309 85.42 30.29 -29.14
CA TRP A 309 84.80 29.49 -28.09
C TRP A 309 83.33 29.86 -28.01
N CYS A 310 82.47 28.95 -28.43
CA CYS A 310 81.03 29.16 -28.48
C CYS A 310 80.35 28.21 -27.50
N GLU A 311 79.37 28.73 -26.78
CA GLU A 311 78.52 27.95 -25.87
C GLU A 311 77.05 28.14 -26.29
N LEU A 312 76.32 27.05 -26.52
CA LEU A 312 74.87 27.06 -26.64
C LEU A 312 74.30 26.98 -25.22
N ARG A 313 73.83 28.11 -24.69
CA ARG A 313 73.40 28.23 -23.28
C ARG A 313 71.97 28.72 -23.16
#